data_AF-A0A9E4C4G5-F1
#
_entry.id   AF-A0A9E4C4G5-F1
#
_cell.length_a   1.000
_cell.length_b   1.000
_cell.length_c   1.000
_cell.angle_alpha   90.00
_cell.angle_beta   90.00
_cell.angle_gamma   90.00
#
_symmetry.space_group_name_H-M   'P 1'
#
loop_
_entity.id
_entity.type
_entity.pdbx_description
1 polymer ?
#
loop_
_entity_poly.entity_id
_entity_poly.type
_entity_poly.pdbx_seq_one_letter_code
_entity_poly.pdbx_strand_id
1 'polypeptide(L)'
;MKNYRRLVRTAHIAIAALFLAVHPAFGQLAADTSHPSDPYFALDRVLDVSIEIAPEDWARLRGQTRTLADILVGADCLDSPADGIFSWFEATVTVDGETHTQVGVRKKGFIGSLSKVKPSLKVRFDKFIDGQLLGDAMKRLTLNNAQQDPSLLNTCMAYHVFADAGLPAPP
;
A
#
# COMPACT_ATOMS: atom_id res chain seq x y z
N MET A 1 -49.40 -13.25 -71.37
CA MET A 1 -48.61 -13.42 -72.61
C MET A 1 -47.60 -12.28 -72.72
N LYS A 2 -46.35 -12.66 -73.02
CA LYS A 2 -45.13 -11.87 -73.27
C LYS A 2 -45.34 -10.41 -73.71
N ASN A 3 -44.57 -9.46 -73.17
CA ASN A 3 -43.35 -8.98 -73.85
C ASN A 3 -42.60 -7.87 -73.08
N TYR A 4 -41.28 -8.08 -73.06
CA TYR A 4 -40.19 -7.20 -72.64
C TYR A 4 -40.25 -5.79 -73.25
N ARG A 5 -39.82 -4.78 -72.48
CA ARG A 5 -38.96 -3.70 -72.99
C ARG A 5 -38.09 -3.10 -71.88
N ARG A 6 -36.77 -3.24 -72.08
CA ARG A 6 -35.68 -2.65 -71.28
C ARG A 6 -35.84 -1.13 -71.21
N LEU A 7 -35.54 -0.52 -70.07
CA LEU A 7 -35.09 0.87 -70.02
C LEU A 7 -33.95 1.03 -68.99
N VAL A 8 -32.76 1.24 -69.55
CA VAL A 8 -31.63 2.08 -69.15
C VAL A 8 -31.30 2.21 -67.66
N ARG A 9 -30.10 1.68 -67.33
CA ARG A 9 -29.38 1.84 -66.06
C ARG A 9 -28.87 3.28 -65.91
N THR A 10 -29.26 3.97 -64.85
CA THR A 10 -28.60 5.19 -64.35
C THR A 10 -27.83 4.83 -63.08
N ALA A 11 -26.53 4.56 -63.22
CA ALA A 11 -25.64 4.28 -62.10
C ALA A 11 -25.39 5.58 -61.31
N HIS A 12 -26.04 5.74 -60.16
CA HIS A 12 -25.70 6.77 -59.19
C HIS A 12 -24.62 6.21 -58.28
N ILE A 13 -23.39 6.66 -58.47
CA ILE A 13 -22.27 6.38 -57.56
C ILE A 13 -22.50 7.26 -56.33
N ALA A 14 -23.09 6.69 -55.28
CA ALA A 14 -23.15 7.33 -53.97
C ALA A 14 -21.77 7.17 -53.29
N ILE A 15 -21.01 8.27 -53.21
CA ILE A 15 -19.79 8.34 -52.43
C ILE A 15 -20.20 8.33 -50.96
N ALA A 16 -20.05 7.19 -50.29
CA ALA A 16 -20.20 7.09 -48.85
C ALA A 16 -18.99 7.76 -48.18
N ALA A 17 -19.20 8.96 -47.64
CA ALA A 17 -18.23 9.62 -46.78
C ALA A 17 -18.11 8.79 -45.48
N LEU A 18 -17.05 7.99 -45.39
CA LEU A 18 -16.69 7.25 -44.20
C LEU A 18 -16.15 8.26 -43.16
N PHE A 19 -17.04 8.80 -42.33
CA PHE A 19 -16.63 9.52 -41.13
C PHE A 19 -15.99 8.52 -40.17
N LEU A 20 -14.66 8.47 -40.17
CA LEU A 20 -13.87 7.86 -39.10
C LEU A 20 -14.15 8.67 -37.82
N ALA A 21 -15.15 8.22 -37.06
CA ALA A 21 -15.33 8.67 -35.69
C ALA A 21 -14.11 8.19 -34.88
N VAL A 22 -13.10 9.06 -34.76
CA VAL A 22 -12.04 8.91 -33.76
C VAL A 22 -12.72 9.07 -32.42
N HIS A 23 -13.20 7.95 -31.87
CA HIS A 23 -13.57 7.90 -30.48
C HIS A 23 -12.27 8.05 -29.70
N PRO A 24 -12.13 9.06 -28.83
CA PRO A 24 -11.15 8.95 -27.77
C PRO A 24 -11.65 7.79 -26.89
N ALA A 25 -11.15 6.58 -27.15
CA ALA A 25 -11.14 5.53 -26.15
C ALA A 25 -10.10 5.93 -25.09
N PHE A 26 -10.34 7.05 -24.40
CA PHE A 26 -9.75 7.23 -23.09
C PHE A 26 -10.53 6.29 -22.18
N GLY A 27 -9.82 5.24 -21.80
CA GLY A 27 -10.35 4.00 -21.28
C GLY A 27 -11.28 4.20 -20.09
N GLN A 28 -12.28 3.34 -20.09
CA GLN A 28 -12.79 2.59 -18.95
C GLN A 28 -12.90 3.37 -17.63
N LEU A 29 -14.13 3.55 -17.14
CA LEU A 29 -14.38 3.72 -15.70
C LEU A 29 -13.48 2.72 -14.96
N ALA A 30 -12.55 3.23 -14.16
CA ALA A 30 -11.85 2.42 -13.20
C ALA A 30 -12.94 1.71 -12.38
N ALA A 31 -12.88 0.37 -12.35
CA ALA A 31 -13.70 -0.38 -11.42
C ALA A 31 -13.50 0.23 -10.01
N ASP A 32 -14.54 0.19 -9.18
CA ASP A 32 -14.38 0.56 -7.77
C ASP A 32 -13.37 -0.43 -7.14
N THR A 33 -12.11 0.00 -7.07
CA THR A 33 -10.98 -0.78 -6.57
C THR A 33 -10.83 -0.63 -5.06
N SER A 34 -11.89 -0.22 -4.36
CA SER A 34 -11.83 -0.03 -2.91
C SER A 34 -11.45 -1.33 -2.22
N HIS A 35 -10.33 -1.34 -1.49
CA HIS A 35 -9.96 -2.45 -0.63
C HIS A 35 -10.63 -2.26 0.74
N PRO A 36 -11.04 -3.34 1.44
CA PRO A 36 -11.67 -3.24 2.76
C PRO A 36 -10.84 -2.47 3.82
N SER A 37 -9.55 -2.26 3.56
CA SER A 37 -8.65 -1.50 4.42
C SER A 37 -8.67 0.01 4.20
N ASP A 38 -9.19 0.49 3.08
CA ASP A 38 -9.11 1.91 2.69
C ASP A 38 -9.69 2.88 3.74
N PRO A 39 -10.77 2.54 4.48
CA PRO A 39 -11.27 3.39 5.56
C PRO A 39 -10.28 3.68 6.69
N TYR A 40 -9.22 2.88 6.84
CA TYR A 40 -8.15 3.12 7.82
C TYR A 40 -7.14 4.18 7.35
N PHE A 41 -7.12 4.51 6.05
CA PHE A 41 -6.15 5.45 5.44
C PHE A 41 -6.81 6.75 4.93
N ALA A 42 -8.10 6.96 5.25
CA ALA A 42 -8.81 8.18 4.88
C ALA A 42 -8.13 9.44 5.46
N LEU A 43 -7.95 10.46 4.60
CA LEU A 43 -7.20 11.68 4.93
C LEU A 43 -7.89 12.61 5.94
N ASP A 44 -9.19 12.47 6.10
CA ASP A 44 -10.02 13.33 6.95
C ASP A 44 -10.11 12.81 8.40
N ARG A 45 -9.30 11.81 8.75
CA ARG A 45 -9.25 11.24 10.10
C ARG A 45 -7.84 10.88 10.55
N VAL A 46 -7.71 10.71 11.85
CA VAL A 46 -6.50 10.21 12.51
C VAL A 46 -6.86 8.90 13.20
N LEU A 47 -6.10 7.84 12.93
CA LEU A 47 -6.23 6.57 13.66
C LEU A 47 -5.66 6.71 15.06
N ASP A 48 -6.42 6.29 16.08
CA ASP A 48 -5.88 6.10 17.42
C ASP A 48 -5.35 4.68 17.56
N VAL A 49 -4.08 4.54 17.93
CA VAL A 49 -3.39 3.25 18.05
C VAL A 49 -2.70 3.17 19.41
N SER A 50 -3.29 2.40 20.32
CA SER A 50 -2.70 2.05 21.60
C SER A 50 -1.95 0.73 21.49
N ILE A 51 -0.73 0.66 22.04
CA ILE A 51 0.10 -0.55 22.06
C ILE A 51 0.55 -0.78 23.50
N GLU A 52 0.07 -1.86 24.09
CA GLU A 52 0.48 -2.34 25.41
C GLU A 52 1.49 -3.48 25.23
N ILE A 53 2.70 -3.25 25.68
CA ILE A 53 3.83 -4.18 25.55
C ILE A 53 4.60 -4.23 26.87
N ALA A 54 5.13 -5.41 27.21
CA ALA A 54 5.95 -5.58 28.40
C ALA A 54 7.14 -4.58 28.40
N PRO A 55 7.42 -3.86 29.51
CA PRO A 55 8.46 -2.84 29.55
C PRO A 55 9.86 -3.33 29.11
N GLU A 56 10.20 -4.56 29.48
CA GLU A 56 11.45 -5.23 29.10
C GLU A 56 11.53 -5.48 27.60
N ASP A 57 10.43 -5.90 26.98
CA ASP A 57 10.36 -6.13 25.55
C ASP A 57 10.35 -4.82 24.77
N TRP A 58 9.67 -3.78 25.29
CA TRP A 58 9.79 -2.44 24.74
C TRP A 58 11.23 -1.92 24.76
N ALA A 59 11.93 -2.10 25.88
CA ALA A 59 13.33 -1.70 26.03
C ALA A 59 14.25 -2.43 25.03
N ARG A 60 14.03 -3.75 24.85
CA ARG A 60 14.75 -4.56 23.86
C ARG A 60 14.43 -4.08 22.45
N LEU A 61 13.15 -3.99 22.08
CA LEU A 61 12.67 -3.56 20.77
C LEU A 61 13.29 -2.23 20.35
N ARG A 62 13.14 -1.18 21.18
CA ARG A 62 13.66 0.16 20.86
C ARG A 62 15.18 0.18 20.77
N GLY A 63 15.85 -0.70 21.52
CA GLY A 63 17.30 -0.83 21.60
C GLY A 63 17.94 -1.48 20.37
N GLN A 64 17.19 -2.30 19.61
CA GLN A 64 17.74 -2.97 18.43
C GLN A 64 18.19 -1.95 17.37
N THR A 65 19.33 -2.23 16.74
CA THR A 65 19.94 -1.36 15.72
C THR A 65 20.56 -2.22 14.61
N ARG A 66 21.06 -1.53 13.58
CA ARG A 66 21.80 -2.10 12.47
C ARG A 66 22.96 -1.14 12.15
N THR A 67 24.13 -1.68 11.90
CA THR A 67 25.36 -0.93 11.65
C THR A 67 25.64 -0.80 10.15
N LEU A 68 26.53 0.13 9.78
CA LEU A 68 27.04 0.25 8.41
C LEU A 68 27.77 -1.03 7.96
N ALA A 69 28.48 -1.71 8.87
CA ALA A 69 29.13 -2.98 8.57
C ALA A 69 28.10 -4.07 8.19
N ASP A 70 26.99 -4.14 8.91
CA ASP A 70 25.87 -5.05 8.61
C ASP A 70 25.26 -4.78 7.23
N ILE A 71 25.41 -3.56 6.69
CA ILE A 71 24.83 -3.13 5.42
C ILE A 71 25.78 -3.31 4.24
N LEU A 72 27.04 -2.92 4.42
CA LEU A 72 27.99 -2.74 3.33
C LEU A 72 28.91 -3.95 3.12
N VAL A 73 29.13 -4.74 4.18
CA VAL A 73 30.02 -5.89 4.15
C VAL A 73 29.21 -7.18 4.30
N GLY A 74 28.25 -7.19 5.25
CA GLY A 74 27.49 -8.40 5.57
C GLY A 74 28.38 -9.53 6.10
N ALA A 75 27.79 -10.58 6.66
CA ALA A 75 28.56 -11.77 7.04
C ALA A 75 29.01 -12.58 5.81
N ASP A 76 28.17 -12.60 4.77
CA ASP A 76 28.32 -13.44 3.57
C ASP A 76 28.39 -12.60 2.28
N CYS A 77 29.12 -11.48 2.28
CA CYS A 77 29.27 -10.60 1.10
C CYS A 77 27.94 -10.10 0.48
N LEU A 78 26.85 -10.06 1.27
CA LEU A 78 25.48 -9.74 0.82
C LEU A 78 24.88 -10.74 -0.18
N ASP A 79 25.38 -11.98 -0.24
CA ASP A 79 24.84 -13.06 -1.09
C ASP A 79 23.43 -13.52 -0.68
N SER A 80 22.92 -13.04 0.47
CA SER A 80 21.54 -13.28 0.91
C SER A 80 21.02 -12.10 1.74
N PRO A 81 19.68 -11.91 1.81
CA PRO A 81 19.09 -10.93 2.71
C PRO A 81 19.51 -11.23 4.15
N ALA A 82 19.93 -10.20 4.89
CA ALA A 82 20.27 -10.36 6.29
C ALA A 82 19.05 -10.84 7.10
N ASP A 83 19.16 -12.03 7.69
CA ASP A 83 18.11 -12.62 8.49
C ASP A 83 17.81 -11.83 9.76
N GLY A 84 16.52 -11.71 10.10
CA GLY A 84 16.07 -11.53 11.48
C GLY A 84 16.55 -10.30 12.26
N ILE A 85 17.06 -9.23 11.62
CA ILE A 85 17.76 -8.10 12.30
C ILE A 85 16.94 -7.46 13.45
N PHE A 86 15.61 -7.48 13.37
CA PHE A 86 14.73 -7.03 14.44
C PHE A 86 13.77 -8.13 14.84
N SER A 87 13.54 -8.26 16.14
CA SER A 87 12.74 -9.34 16.71
C SER A 87 11.27 -8.92 16.78
N TRP A 88 10.38 -9.91 16.78
CA TRP A 88 8.96 -9.71 17.06
C TRP A 88 8.72 -9.94 18.55
N PHE A 89 7.92 -9.06 19.14
CA PHE A 89 7.48 -9.11 20.53
C PHE A 89 5.96 -9.15 20.56
N GLU A 90 5.41 -9.81 21.56
CA GLU A 90 3.97 -9.88 21.76
C GLU A 90 3.47 -8.61 22.44
N ALA A 91 2.31 -8.13 22.00
CA ALA A 91 1.63 -6.96 22.55
C ALA A 91 0.10 -7.12 22.44
N THR A 92 -0.61 -6.33 23.25
CA THR A 92 -2.03 -6.02 23.00
C THR A 92 -2.10 -4.71 22.24
N VAL A 93 -2.86 -4.67 21.15
CA VAL A 93 -3.00 -3.48 20.31
C VAL A 93 -4.47 -3.13 20.17
N THR A 94 -4.79 -1.87 20.42
CA THR A 94 -6.13 -1.32 20.21
C THR A 94 -6.07 -0.27 19.11
N VAL A 95 -6.89 -0.42 18.06
CA VAL A 95 -7.04 0.55 16.97
C VAL A 95 -8.48 1.04 16.94
N ASP A 96 -8.70 2.34 17.16
CA ASP A 96 -10.04 2.95 17.22
C ASP A 96 -11.04 2.19 18.13
N GLY A 97 -10.55 1.64 19.24
CA GLY A 97 -11.34 0.85 20.19
C GLY A 97 -11.42 -0.66 19.90
N GLU A 98 -11.02 -1.12 18.71
CA GLU A 98 -10.92 -2.54 18.37
C GLU A 98 -9.63 -3.12 18.98
N THR A 99 -9.77 -3.99 19.98
CA THR A 99 -8.63 -4.57 20.72
C THR A 99 -8.30 -5.98 20.24
N HIS A 100 -7.02 -6.20 19.95
CA HIS A 100 -6.45 -7.50 19.61
C HIS A 100 -5.34 -7.87 20.60
N THR A 101 -5.40 -9.08 21.12
CA THR A 101 -4.32 -9.68 21.94
C THR A 101 -3.41 -10.54 21.08
N GLN A 102 -2.20 -10.80 21.57
CA GLN A 102 -1.19 -11.61 20.89
C GLN A 102 -0.83 -11.06 19.50
N VAL A 103 -0.67 -9.74 19.41
CA VAL A 103 -0.24 -9.05 18.19
C VAL A 103 1.28 -8.97 18.17
N GLY A 104 1.88 -9.23 17.00
CA GLY A 104 3.31 -9.07 16.80
C GLY A 104 3.70 -7.62 16.58
N VAL A 105 4.59 -7.08 17.40
CA VAL A 105 5.20 -5.77 17.22
C VAL A 105 6.72 -5.89 17.06
N ARG A 106 7.27 -5.23 16.05
CA ARG A 106 8.70 -5.26 15.73
C ARG A 106 9.19 -3.88 15.34
N LYS A 107 10.45 -3.56 15.70
CA LYS A 107 11.13 -2.37 15.16
C LYS A 107 11.33 -2.49 13.64
N LYS A 108 10.99 -1.41 12.95
CA LYS A 108 11.30 -1.19 11.53
C LYS A 108 12.33 -0.09 11.43
N GLY A 109 13.28 -0.24 10.54
CA GLY A 109 14.12 0.89 10.18
C GLY A 109 15.34 0.50 9.36
N PHE A 110 15.95 1.56 8.85
CA PHE A 110 17.26 1.57 8.23
C PHE A 110 18.07 2.73 8.82
N ILE A 111 19.33 2.92 8.40
CA ILE A 111 20.10 4.11 8.78
C ILE A 111 19.24 5.37 8.57
N GLY A 112 19.18 6.22 9.60
CA GLY A 112 18.37 7.44 9.59
C GLY A 112 16.97 7.30 10.20
N SER A 113 16.45 6.09 10.41
CA SER A 113 15.11 5.85 11.01
C SER A 113 15.13 4.95 12.26
N LEU A 114 16.30 4.48 12.70
CA LEU A 114 16.48 3.61 13.87
C LEU A 114 16.44 4.34 15.22
N SER A 115 15.53 5.30 15.40
CA SER A 115 15.39 6.04 16.66
C SER A 115 15.07 5.11 17.83
N LYS A 116 15.74 5.36 18.96
CA LYS A 116 15.35 4.78 20.24
C LYS A 116 14.10 5.48 20.76
N VAL A 117 14.00 6.80 20.67
CA VAL A 117 12.91 7.60 21.25
C VAL A 117 11.57 7.31 20.58
N LYS A 118 11.50 7.41 19.25
CA LYS A 118 10.31 7.19 18.43
C LYS A 118 10.65 6.18 17.33
N PRO A 119 10.70 4.87 17.63
CA PRO A 119 11.01 3.86 16.62
C PRO A 119 9.89 3.80 15.57
N SER A 120 10.23 3.46 14.33
CA SER A 120 9.19 2.99 13.40
C SER A 120 8.83 1.55 13.77
N LEU A 121 7.55 1.18 13.63
CA LEU A 121 7.04 -0.13 14.04
C LEU A 121 6.38 -0.84 12.86
N LYS A 122 6.51 -2.16 12.82
CA LYS A 122 5.57 -3.05 12.13
C LYS A 122 4.68 -3.69 13.19
N VAL A 123 3.37 -3.63 12.97
CA VAL A 123 2.34 -4.28 13.81
C VAL A 123 1.68 -5.34 12.95
N ARG A 124 1.70 -6.60 13.38
CA ARG A 124 1.21 -7.77 12.63
C ARG A 124 0.23 -8.55 13.50
N PHE A 125 -1.06 -8.47 13.17
CA PHE A 125 -2.14 -9.10 13.92
C PHE A 125 -2.09 -10.64 13.81
N ASP A 126 -1.82 -11.14 12.60
CA ASP A 126 -1.70 -12.59 12.32
C ASP A 126 -0.33 -13.19 12.71
N LYS A 127 0.41 -12.57 13.64
CA LYS A 127 1.78 -13.04 13.97
C LYS A 127 1.77 -14.27 14.86
N PHE A 128 0.91 -14.27 15.88
CA PHE A 128 0.84 -15.33 16.89
C PHE A 128 -0.52 -16.05 16.88
N ILE A 129 -1.56 -15.41 16.34
CA ILE A 129 -2.86 -16.03 16.06
C ILE A 129 -3.08 -16.03 14.55
N ASP A 130 -3.03 -17.20 13.92
CA ASP A 130 -3.25 -17.32 12.48
C ASP A 130 -4.65 -16.80 12.07
N GLY A 131 -4.68 -15.98 11.02
CA GLY A 131 -5.93 -15.43 10.49
C GLY A 131 -6.51 -14.24 11.28
N GLN A 132 -5.89 -13.79 12.36
CA GLN A 132 -6.31 -12.56 13.05
C GLN A 132 -6.07 -11.33 12.15
N LEU A 133 -7.10 -10.52 11.97
CA LEU A 133 -7.09 -9.31 11.14
C LEU A 133 -7.62 -8.12 11.96
N LEU A 134 -7.15 -6.94 11.62
CA LEU A 134 -7.78 -5.68 12.01
C LEU A 134 -8.95 -5.39 11.07
N GLY A 135 -10.15 -5.19 11.62
CA GLY A 135 -11.38 -4.88 10.86
C GLY A 135 -11.72 -5.89 9.78
N ASP A 136 -11.38 -7.17 10.00
CA ASP A 136 -11.51 -8.26 9.01
C ASP A 136 -10.80 -7.98 7.66
N ALA A 137 -9.93 -6.96 7.60
CA ALA A 137 -9.39 -6.42 6.36
C ALA A 137 -7.87 -6.53 6.27
N MET A 138 -7.15 -6.34 7.39
CA MET A 138 -5.70 -6.16 7.37
C MET A 138 -4.94 -7.05 8.33
N LYS A 139 -3.89 -7.70 7.82
CA LYS A 139 -2.93 -8.48 8.62
C LYS A 139 -1.90 -7.60 9.33
N ARG A 140 -1.64 -6.39 8.84
CA ARG A 140 -0.47 -5.60 9.25
C ARG A 140 -0.63 -4.10 9.07
N LEU A 141 -0.16 -3.34 10.05
CA LEU A 141 0.05 -1.90 9.97
C LEU A 141 1.55 -1.55 10.01
N THR A 142 1.89 -0.41 9.39
CA THR A 142 3.24 0.17 9.46
C THR A 142 3.15 1.55 10.05
N LEU A 143 3.78 1.75 11.20
CA LEU A 143 3.85 3.04 11.87
C LEU A 143 5.23 3.63 11.61
N ASN A 144 5.34 4.48 10.58
CA ASN A 144 6.59 5.18 10.29
C ASN A 144 6.80 6.31 11.30
N ASN A 145 8.01 6.46 11.83
CA ASN A 145 8.29 7.54 12.77
C ASN A 145 8.43 8.92 12.12
N ALA A 146 8.61 8.95 10.79
CA ALA A 146 8.76 10.12 9.94
C ALA A 146 9.82 11.12 10.43
N GLN A 147 10.85 10.66 11.14
CA GLN A 147 11.81 11.56 11.81
C GLN A 147 12.66 12.42 10.86
N GLN A 148 12.71 12.07 9.56
CA GLN A 148 13.43 12.81 8.53
C GLN A 148 12.52 13.74 7.71
N ASP A 149 11.21 13.77 8.01
CA ASP A 149 10.22 14.61 7.38
C ASP A 149 9.56 15.50 8.44
N PRO A 150 10.02 16.75 8.61
CA PRO A 150 9.43 17.68 9.57
C PRO A 150 7.95 17.99 9.30
N SER A 151 7.48 17.83 8.05
CA SER A 151 6.10 18.11 7.68
C SER A 151 5.15 16.97 8.07
N LEU A 152 5.67 15.73 8.13
CA LEU A 152 4.89 14.49 8.24
C LEU A 152 3.95 14.24 7.04
N LEU A 153 4.07 15.00 5.95
CA LEU A 153 3.17 14.95 4.80
C LEU A 153 3.80 14.33 3.55
N ASN A 154 5.13 14.23 3.46
CA ASN A 154 5.80 13.85 2.21
C ASN A 154 5.36 12.48 1.69
N THR A 155 5.12 11.53 2.60
CA THR A 155 4.69 10.16 2.22
C THR A 155 3.29 10.19 1.63
N CYS A 156 2.34 10.84 2.31
CA CYS A 156 0.95 10.94 1.83
C CYS A 156 0.90 11.68 0.49
N MET A 157 1.59 12.81 0.36
CA MET A 157 1.66 13.57 -0.88
C MET A 157 2.23 12.75 -2.05
N ALA A 158 3.30 11.99 -1.81
CA ALA A 158 3.90 11.14 -2.83
C ALA A 158 2.93 10.05 -3.31
N TYR A 159 2.21 9.40 -2.39
CA TYR A 159 1.22 8.36 -2.76
C TYR A 159 0.05 8.95 -3.52
N HIS A 160 -0.45 10.13 -3.13
CA HIS A 160 -1.46 10.85 -3.90
C HIS A 160 -1.01 11.18 -5.31
N VAL A 161 0.19 11.75 -5.48
CA VAL A 161 0.70 12.07 -6.82
C VAL A 161 0.85 10.82 -7.70
N PHE A 162 1.27 9.69 -7.13
CA PHE A 162 1.34 8.43 -7.87
C PHE A 162 -0.05 7.90 -8.23
N ALA A 163 -1.00 7.91 -7.31
CA ALA A 163 -2.37 7.49 -7.55
C ALA A 163 -3.05 8.36 -8.63
N ASP A 164 -2.91 9.70 -8.54
CA ASP A 164 -3.44 10.66 -9.51
C ASP A 164 -2.82 10.47 -10.91
N ALA A 165 -1.57 10.01 -10.97
CA ALA A 165 -0.90 9.65 -12.21
C ALA A 165 -1.32 8.26 -12.75
N GLY A 166 -2.25 7.56 -12.08
CA GLY A 166 -2.71 6.22 -12.46
C GLY A 166 -1.73 5.11 -12.12
N LEU A 167 -0.75 5.36 -11.25
CA LEU A 167 0.22 4.35 -10.80
C LEU A 167 -0.28 3.63 -9.54
N PRO A 168 -0.03 2.31 -9.39
CA PRO A 168 -0.31 1.62 -8.14
C PRO A 168 0.43 2.28 -6.97
N ALA A 169 -0.34 2.76 -6.00
CA ALA A 169 0.16 3.38 -4.78
C ALA A 169 -0.60 2.82 -3.57
N PRO A 170 0.02 2.78 -2.37
CA PRO A 170 -0.73 2.57 -1.14
C PRO A 170 -1.81 3.65 -0.98
N PRO A 171 -2.97 3.31 -0.39
CA PRO A 171 -3.98 4.28 0.00
C PRO A 171 -3.48 5.22 1.09
#